data_AF-A0A558A3B0-F1
#
_entry.id   AF-A0A558A3B0-F1
#
_cell.length_a   1.000
_cell.length_b   1.000
_cell.length_c   1.000
_cell.angle_alpha   90.00
_cell.angle_beta   90.00
_cell.angle_gamma   90.00
#
_symmetry.space_group_name_H-M   'P 1'
#
loop_
_entity.id
_entity.type
_entity.pdbx_description
1 polymer ?
#
loop_
_entity_poly.entity_id
_entity_poly.type
_entity_poly.pdbx_seq_one_letter_code
_entity_poly.pdbx_strand_id
1 'polypeptide(L)'
;MARRDGITQPWGSRTPYGPGEDWPARVDSRLAEGVDPGEVDRWVRTAAVLHSNGDGLDLAVKDGRIVGVRGRTDDRVNRGRLDPKDLFGWQANHSADRLGTPLVRDNGRLVESTWDEAMGRIVPRSKELLAEQGPSALGFYTSGQLFAEEYYTLGAIARGAIGTNHLDGNTRLCTATAARR
;
A
#
# COMPACT_ATOMS: atom_id res chain seq x y z
N MET A 1 7.14 8.01 -27.48
CA MET A 1 7.69 6.65 -27.21
C MET A 1 6.58 5.66 -27.53
N ALA A 2 6.80 4.68 -28.42
CA ALA A 2 5.73 3.76 -28.83
C ALA A 2 5.14 3.03 -27.61
N ARG A 3 3.80 2.98 -27.52
CA ARG A 3 3.09 2.31 -26.42
C ARG A 3 3.41 0.82 -26.47
N ARG A 4 4.17 0.35 -25.49
CA ARG A 4 4.56 -1.06 -25.37
C ARG A 4 3.34 -1.92 -25.03
N ASP A 5 3.17 -3.03 -25.73
CA ASP A 5 2.18 -4.05 -25.38
C ASP A 5 2.65 -4.81 -24.12
N GLY A 6 1.95 -4.57 -23.01
CA GLY A 6 2.25 -5.19 -21.73
C GLY A 6 1.91 -6.68 -21.65
N ILE A 7 1.10 -7.21 -22.58
CA ILE A 7 0.70 -8.62 -22.62
C ILE A 7 1.76 -9.44 -23.37
N THR A 8 2.11 -9.00 -24.58
CA THR A 8 3.06 -9.75 -25.42
C THR A 8 4.51 -9.46 -25.06
N GLN A 9 4.81 -8.30 -24.46
CA GLN A 9 6.14 -7.91 -24.02
C GLN A 9 6.12 -7.37 -22.58
N PRO A 10 5.89 -8.19 -21.54
CA PRO A 10 5.74 -7.76 -20.15
C PRO A 10 7.03 -7.23 -19.49
N TRP A 11 8.19 -7.36 -20.14
CA TRP A 11 9.47 -6.81 -19.65
C TRP A 11 10.17 -5.82 -20.60
N GLY A 12 9.62 -5.64 -21.80
CA GLY A 12 10.18 -4.80 -22.86
C GLY A 12 11.47 -5.39 -23.42
N SER A 13 12.26 -4.56 -24.11
CA SER A 13 13.56 -4.97 -24.63
C SER A 13 14.51 -5.36 -23.49
N ARG A 14 15.07 -6.57 -23.58
CA ARG A 14 16.13 -7.02 -22.68
C ARG A 14 17.35 -6.13 -22.84
N THR A 15 17.99 -5.84 -21.73
CA THR A 15 19.16 -4.96 -21.63
C THR A 15 20.17 -5.69 -20.74
N PRO A 16 20.81 -6.75 -21.26
CA PRO A 16 21.78 -7.53 -20.51
C PRO A 16 23.01 -6.68 -20.17
N TYR A 17 23.72 -7.08 -19.12
CA TYR A 17 25.00 -6.50 -18.72
C TYR A 17 25.91 -7.62 -18.20
N GLY A 18 27.21 -7.46 -18.39
CA GLY A 18 28.24 -8.41 -17.99
C GLY A 18 28.68 -8.25 -16.53
N PRO A 19 29.42 -9.24 -15.99
CA PRO A 19 30.05 -9.10 -14.67
C PRO A 19 30.96 -7.88 -14.62
N GLY A 20 30.75 -7.00 -13.64
CA GLY A 20 31.53 -5.77 -13.47
C GLY A 20 31.12 -4.59 -14.35
N GLU A 21 30.14 -4.77 -15.24
CA GLU A 21 29.56 -3.67 -16.01
C GLU A 21 28.49 -2.92 -15.20
N ASP A 22 28.29 -1.65 -15.53
CA ASP A 22 27.22 -0.85 -14.96
C ASP A 22 25.85 -1.36 -15.41
N TRP A 23 24.92 -1.43 -14.46
CA TRP A 23 23.55 -1.78 -14.77
C TRP A 23 22.92 -0.73 -15.71
N PRO A 24 22.44 -1.11 -16.90
CA PRO A 24 21.88 -0.16 -17.85
C PRO A 24 20.62 0.49 -17.28
N ALA A 25 20.68 1.80 -17.10
CA ALA A 25 19.58 2.61 -16.62
C ALA A 25 18.44 2.62 -17.65
N ARG A 26 17.23 2.35 -17.18
CA ARG A 26 16.00 2.44 -17.97
C ARG A 26 14.91 3.00 -17.08
N VAL A 27 14.29 4.11 -17.47
CA VAL A 27 13.16 4.69 -16.72
C VAL A 27 11.86 4.14 -17.30
N ASP A 28 11.34 3.09 -16.68
CA ASP A 28 9.99 2.63 -16.97
C ASP A 28 9.00 3.65 -16.41
N SER A 29 7.97 3.99 -17.16
CA SER A 29 6.96 4.96 -16.74
C SER A 29 5.59 4.63 -17.30
N ARG A 30 4.56 5.07 -16.58
CA ARG A 30 3.18 4.97 -17.02
C ARG A 30 2.39 6.16 -16.51
N LEU A 31 1.96 7.02 -17.44
CA LEU A 31 1.00 8.08 -17.18
C LEU A 31 -0.43 7.63 -17.50
N ALA A 32 -1.41 8.36 -16.97
CA ALA A 32 -2.80 8.29 -17.35
C ALA A 32 -2.95 8.57 -18.86
N GLU A 33 -4.01 8.03 -19.44
CA GLU A 33 -4.31 8.30 -20.85
C GLU A 33 -4.57 9.79 -21.07
N GLY A 34 -3.96 10.35 -22.12
CA GLY A 34 -4.08 11.78 -22.44
C GLY A 34 -3.26 12.73 -21.57
N VAL A 35 -2.46 12.24 -20.61
CA VAL A 35 -1.56 13.08 -19.81
C VAL A 35 -0.16 13.07 -20.40
N ASP A 36 0.30 14.25 -20.81
CA ASP A 36 1.67 14.42 -21.29
C ASP A 36 2.64 14.67 -20.11
N PRO A 37 3.90 14.19 -20.19
CA PRO A 37 4.88 14.38 -19.10
C PRO A 37 5.11 15.85 -18.71
N GLY A 38 4.95 16.79 -19.65
CA GLY A 38 5.11 18.23 -19.41
C GLY A 38 3.97 18.86 -18.62
N GLU A 39 2.85 18.16 -18.47
CA GLU A 39 1.67 18.62 -17.71
C GLU A 39 1.68 18.13 -16.26
N VAL A 40 2.71 17.39 -15.84
CA VAL A 40 2.82 16.89 -14.47
C VAL A 40 3.30 18.03 -13.56
N ASP A 41 2.46 18.42 -12.60
CA ASP A 41 2.78 19.50 -11.64
C ASP A 41 3.99 19.15 -10.78
N ARG A 42 4.06 17.90 -10.31
CA ARG A 42 5.16 17.42 -9.46
C ARG A 42 5.35 15.92 -9.53
N TRP A 43 6.60 15.51 -9.32
CA TRP A 43 7.00 14.13 -9.11
C TRP A 43 7.31 13.90 -7.63
N VAL A 44 6.59 12.98 -6.99
CA VAL A 44 6.71 12.70 -5.55
C VAL A 44 7.38 11.35 -5.35
N ARG A 45 8.55 11.36 -4.72
CA ARG A 45 9.31 10.14 -4.41
C ARG A 45 8.53 9.25 -3.44
N THR A 46 8.48 7.95 -3.74
CA THR A 46 7.86 6.92 -2.91
C THR A 46 8.51 5.55 -3.15
N ALA A 47 7.97 4.51 -2.53
CA ALA A 47 8.34 3.12 -2.74
C ALA A 47 7.11 2.27 -3.13
N ALA A 48 7.35 1.15 -3.79
CA ALA A 48 6.34 0.14 -4.09
C ALA A 48 5.74 -0.46 -2.81
N VAL A 49 4.41 -0.60 -2.76
CA VAL A 49 3.66 -1.19 -1.62
C VAL A 49 2.97 -2.52 -1.96
N LEU A 50 3.15 -3.00 -3.20
CA LEU A 50 2.47 -4.20 -3.71
C LEU A 50 3.33 -5.47 -3.61
N HIS A 51 4.62 -5.33 -3.33
CA HIS A 51 5.54 -6.44 -3.09
C HIS A 51 6.73 -6.00 -2.25
N SER A 52 7.48 -6.97 -1.72
CA SER A 52 8.54 -6.76 -0.74
C SER A 52 9.93 -6.46 -1.33
N ASN A 53 10.05 -6.19 -2.63
CA ASN A 53 11.35 -5.91 -3.24
C ASN A 53 11.90 -4.54 -2.78
N GLY A 54 11.02 -3.58 -2.51
CA GLY A 54 11.41 -2.23 -2.08
C GLY A 54 11.77 -1.30 -3.24
N ASP A 55 11.11 -1.46 -4.40
CA ASP A 55 11.36 -0.71 -5.62
C ASP A 55 11.07 0.79 -5.41
N GLY A 56 12.06 1.65 -5.69
CA GLY A 56 11.91 3.10 -5.61
C GLY A 56 11.27 3.68 -6.88
N LEU A 57 10.26 4.54 -6.71
CA LEU A 57 9.54 5.18 -7.83
C LEU A 57 9.10 6.61 -7.49
N ASP A 58 8.79 7.41 -8.50
CA ASP A 58 8.14 8.70 -8.33
C ASP A 58 6.69 8.62 -8.83
N LEU A 59 5.74 9.17 -8.06
CA LEU A 59 4.36 9.40 -8.48
C LEU A 59 4.27 10.71 -9.27
N ALA A 60 3.63 10.69 -10.43
CA ALA A 60 3.21 11.89 -11.12
C ALA A 60 1.92 12.43 -10.49
N VAL A 61 1.91 13.71 -10.13
CA VAL A 61 0.73 14.39 -9.58
C VAL A 61 0.34 15.55 -10.50
N LYS A 62 -0.95 15.63 -10.84
CA LYS A 62 -1.58 16.72 -11.59
C LYS A 62 -2.93 17.03 -10.96
N ASP A 63 -3.26 18.30 -10.71
CA ASP A 63 -4.53 18.75 -10.11
C ASP A 63 -4.86 18.02 -8.79
N GLY A 64 -3.83 17.79 -7.96
CA GLY A 64 -3.97 17.10 -6.68
C GLY A 64 -4.24 15.59 -6.76
N ARG A 65 -4.18 14.99 -7.97
CA ARG A 65 -4.43 13.56 -8.20
C ARG A 65 -3.18 12.84 -8.71
N ILE A 66 -3.05 11.56 -8.36
CA ILE A 66 -2.04 10.70 -8.97
C ILE A 66 -2.44 10.44 -10.42
N VAL A 67 -1.56 10.76 -11.36
CA VAL A 67 -1.77 10.58 -12.81
C VAL A 67 -0.72 9.68 -13.45
N GLY A 68 0.12 9.01 -12.65
CA GLY A 68 1.10 8.07 -13.17
C GLY A 68 2.28 7.83 -12.25
N VAL A 69 3.25 7.11 -12.79
CA VAL A 69 4.49 6.71 -12.11
C VAL A 69 5.68 6.70 -13.06
N ARG A 70 6.88 6.79 -12.50
CA ARG A 70 8.13 6.45 -13.18
C ARG A 70 9.12 5.81 -12.21
N GLY A 71 9.96 4.91 -12.71
CA GLY A 71 11.06 4.37 -11.93
C GLY A 71 12.19 5.38 -11.75
N ARG A 72 13.09 5.08 -10.81
CA ARG A 72 14.21 5.93 -10.42
C ARG A 72 15.56 5.29 -10.76
N THR A 73 16.36 5.90 -11.64
CA THR A 73 17.67 5.34 -12.03
C THR A 73 18.70 5.33 -10.90
N ASP A 74 18.54 6.22 -9.93
CA ASP A 74 19.37 6.30 -8.73
C ASP A 74 18.95 5.31 -7.63
N ASP A 75 17.82 4.61 -7.79
CA ASP A 75 17.38 3.60 -6.85
C ASP A 75 18.25 2.33 -6.94
N ARG A 76 18.67 1.83 -5.78
CA ARG A 76 19.60 0.68 -5.72
C ARG A 76 18.94 -0.64 -6.09
N VAL A 77 17.62 -0.76 -5.93
CA VAL A 77 16.86 -2.00 -6.09
C VAL A 77 16.49 -2.17 -7.56
N ASN A 78 15.79 -1.19 -8.13
CA ASN A 78 15.17 -1.36 -9.44
C ASN A 78 15.88 -0.62 -10.59
N ARG A 79 16.76 0.35 -10.28
CA ARG A 79 17.52 1.15 -11.26
C ARG A 79 16.65 1.75 -12.36
N GLY A 80 15.42 2.13 -12.02
CA GLY A 80 14.46 2.75 -12.94
C GLY A 80 13.46 1.79 -13.55
N ARG A 81 13.66 0.47 -13.38
CA ARG A 81 12.73 -0.54 -13.89
C ARG A 81 11.52 -0.66 -12.99
N LEU A 82 10.36 -0.95 -13.58
CA LEU A 82 9.13 -1.19 -12.84
C LEU A 82 8.44 -2.44 -13.40
N ASP A 83 7.89 -3.24 -12.50
CA ASP A 83 7.07 -4.39 -12.87
C ASP A 83 5.62 -3.94 -13.22
N PRO A 84 4.75 -4.85 -13.72
CA PRO A 84 3.36 -4.51 -14.01
C PRO A 84 2.54 -4.07 -12.78
N LYS A 85 2.89 -4.45 -11.55
CA LYS A 85 2.18 -3.97 -10.36
C LYS A 85 2.56 -2.53 -10.08
N ASP A 86 3.84 -2.20 -10.19
CA ASP A 86 4.32 -0.83 -9.96
C ASP A 86 3.83 0.15 -11.02
N LEU A 87 3.81 -0.27 -12.30
CA LEU A 87 3.36 0.57 -13.41
C LEU A 87 1.87 0.94 -13.35
N PHE A 88 1.03 0.09 -12.73
CA PHE A 88 -0.42 0.19 -12.84
C PHE A 88 -1.16 0.28 -11.49
N GLY A 89 -0.52 -0.12 -10.39
CA GLY A 89 -1.16 -0.22 -9.07
C GLY A 89 -1.73 1.10 -8.55
N TRP A 90 -1.17 2.23 -8.95
CA TRP A 90 -1.65 3.55 -8.58
C TRP A 90 -3.09 3.84 -9.04
N GLN A 91 -3.60 3.15 -10.06
CA GLN A 91 -4.94 3.35 -10.62
C GLN A 91 -6.05 3.01 -9.62
N ALA A 92 -5.80 2.09 -8.68
CA ALA A 92 -6.78 1.71 -7.66
C ALA A 92 -7.20 2.88 -6.75
N ASN A 93 -6.38 3.93 -6.64
CA ASN A 93 -6.69 5.13 -5.86
C ASN A 93 -7.92 5.89 -6.39
N HIS A 94 -8.26 5.71 -7.68
CA HIS A 94 -9.38 6.34 -8.36
C HIS A 94 -10.46 5.33 -8.79
N SER A 95 -10.45 4.11 -8.23
CA SER A 95 -11.50 3.14 -8.48
C SER A 95 -12.86 3.70 -8.05
N ALA A 96 -13.90 3.46 -8.86
CA ALA A 96 -15.28 3.81 -8.50
C ALA A 96 -15.78 3.05 -7.26
N ASP A 97 -15.20 1.88 -6.99
CA ASP A 97 -15.56 1.03 -5.85
C ASP A 97 -14.78 1.38 -4.57
N ARG A 98 -13.92 2.41 -4.60
CA ARG A 98 -13.15 2.82 -3.43
C ARG A 98 -14.09 3.35 -2.35
N LEU A 99 -14.06 2.73 -1.17
CA LEU A 99 -14.81 3.22 -0.01
C LEU A 99 -14.33 4.62 0.40
N GLY A 100 -15.23 5.60 0.32
CA GLY A 100 -14.97 7.00 0.68
C GLY A 100 -15.57 7.45 2.02
N THR A 101 -16.52 6.67 2.58
CA THR A 101 -17.20 7.00 3.84
C THR A 101 -17.30 5.75 4.74
N PRO A 102 -17.34 5.92 6.08
CA PRO A 102 -17.60 4.82 6.99
C PRO A 102 -18.96 4.15 6.72
N LEU A 103 -19.00 2.82 6.88
CA LEU A 103 -20.22 2.02 6.80
C LEU A 103 -20.46 1.33 8.14
N VAL A 104 -21.71 1.36 8.63
CA VAL A 104 -22.13 0.63 9.83
C VAL A 104 -23.18 -0.41 9.49
N ARG A 105 -23.24 -1.49 10.27
CA ARG A 105 -24.30 -2.49 10.12
C ARG A 105 -25.55 -2.05 10.87
N ASP A 106 -26.66 -1.93 10.16
CA ASP A 106 -27.99 -1.69 10.70
C ASP A 106 -28.97 -2.71 10.13
N ASN A 107 -29.71 -3.41 10.99
CA ASN A 107 -30.67 -4.45 10.60
C ASN A 107 -30.12 -5.46 9.57
N GLY A 108 -28.85 -5.85 9.76
CA GLY A 108 -28.14 -6.80 8.88
C GLY A 108 -27.52 -6.21 7.61
N ARG A 109 -27.80 -4.95 7.26
CA ARG A 109 -27.29 -4.28 6.05
C ARG A 109 -26.22 -3.26 6.39
N LEU A 110 -25.29 -3.02 5.45
CA LEU A 110 -24.33 -1.92 5.56
C LEU A 110 -24.99 -0.64 5.06
N VAL A 111 -24.89 0.41 5.85
CA VAL A 111 -25.40 1.76 5.53
C VAL A 111 -24.30 2.79 5.78
N GLU A 112 -24.30 3.86 5.00
CA GLU A 112 -23.35 4.96 5.18
C GLU A 112 -23.51 5.63 6.54
N SER A 113 -22.41 6.14 7.08
CA SER A 113 -22.34 6.78 8.39
C SER A 113 -21.23 7.80 8.45
N THR A 114 -21.24 8.61 9.51
CA THR A 114 -20.13 9.49 9.86
C THR A 114 -19.08 8.77 10.69
N TRP A 115 -17.88 9.36 10.79
CA TRP A 115 -16.85 8.87 11.70
C TRP A 115 -17.30 8.90 13.16
N ASP A 116 -18.03 9.93 13.59
CA ASP A 116 -18.54 10.05 14.96
C ASP A 116 -19.56 8.96 15.29
N GLU A 117 -20.46 8.62 14.37
CA GLU A 117 -21.40 7.51 14.55
C GLU A 117 -20.69 6.15 14.57
N ALA A 118 -19.75 5.92 13.66
CA ALA A 118 -18.99 4.68 13.61
C ALA A 118 -18.19 4.48 14.91
N MET A 119 -17.45 5.50 15.34
CA MET A 119 -16.68 5.46 16.58
C MET A 119 -17.59 5.44 17.83
N GLY A 120 -18.75 6.09 17.77
CA GLY A 120 -19.79 6.05 18.79
C GLY A 120 -20.41 4.65 18.98
N ARG A 121 -20.28 3.74 18.01
CA ARG A 121 -20.63 2.32 18.18
C ARG A 121 -19.46 1.49 18.68
N ILE A 122 -18.26 1.72 18.13
CA ILE A 122 -17.05 0.96 18.47
C ILE A 122 -16.65 1.17 19.93
N VAL A 123 -16.52 2.43 20.37
CA VAL A 123 -15.92 2.77 21.67
C VAL A 123 -16.75 2.25 22.85
N PRO A 124 -18.08 2.46 22.93
CA PRO A 124 -18.87 1.95 24.05
C PRO A 124 -18.83 0.44 24.15
N ARG A 125 -18.96 -0.27 23.00
CA ARG A 125 -18.90 -1.73 22.98
C ARG A 125 -17.52 -2.26 23.41
N SER A 126 -16.44 -1.62 22.97
CA SER A 126 -15.10 -1.98 23.44
C SER A 126 -14.95 -1.78 24.94
N LYS A 127 -15.46 -0.67 25.51
CA LYS A 127 -15.40 -0.41 26.96
C LYS A 127 -16.20 -1.44 27.77
N GLU A 128 -17.40 -1.80 27.30
CA GLU A 128 -18.23 -2.85 27.91
C GLU A 128 -17.48 -4.19 27.94
N LEU A 129 -16.93 -4.63 26.81
CA LEU A 129 -16.15 -5.87 26.73
C LEU A 129 -14.92 -5.85 27.64
N LEU A 130 -14.22 -4.71 27.73
CA LEU A 130 -13.07 -4.56 28.62
C LEU A 130 -13.47 -4.65 30.09
N ALA A 131 -14.62 -4.09 30.47
CA ALA A 131 -15.11 -4.14 31.85
C ALA A 131 -15.56 -5.55 32.25
N GLU A 132 -16.23 -6.27 31.35
CA GLU A 132 -16.82 -7.59 31.63
C GLU A 132 -15.85 -8.75 31.48
N GLN A 133 -14.98 -8.71 30.45
CA GLN A 133 -14.16 -9.85 30.01
C GLN A 133 -12.65 -9.55 30.04
N GLY A 134 -12.27 -8.29 30.28
CA GLY A 134 -10.87 -7.86 30.32
C GLY A 134 -10.22 -7.70 28.94
N PRO A 135 -8.91 -7.41 28.90
CA PRO A 135 -8.17 -7.09 27.67
C PRO A 135 -8.27 -8.14 26.56
N SER A 136 -8.29 -9.43 26.93
CA SER A 136 -8.33 -10.54 25.97
C SER A 136 -9.64 -10.63 25.17
N ALA A 137 -10.67 -9.84 25.52
CA ALA A 137 -11.88 -9.73 24.73
C ALA A 137 -11.68 -9.00 23.39
N LEU A 138 -10.57 -8.25 23.25
CA LEU A 138 -10.23 -7.51 22.04
C LEU A 138 -9.03 -8.14 21.34
N GLY A 139 -9.18 -8.31 20.03
CA GLY A 139 -8.14 -8.80 19.13
C GLY A 139 -7.89 -7.85 17.97
N PHE A 140 -6.64 -7.82 17.51
CA PHE A 140 -6.16 -6.96 16.44
C PHE A 140 -5.52 -7.82 15.35
N TYR A 141 -5.96 -7.65 14.11
CA TYR A 141 -5.41 -8.34 12.95
C TYR A 141 -4.80 -7.32 11.98
N THR A 142 -3.47 -7.31 11.85
CA THR A 142 -2.69 -6.31 11.12
C THR A 142 -2.25 -6.81 9.75
N SER A 143 -1.59 -5.94 8.98
CA SER A 143 -1.05 -6.27 7.66
C SER A 143 0.40 -5.82 7.53
N GLY A 144 1.25 -6.65 6.91
CA GLY A 144 2.62 -6.28 6.50
C GLY A 144 2.68 -5.18 5.43
N GLN A 145 1.54 -4.68 4.96
CA GLN A 145 1.43 -3.55 4.03
C GLN A 145 1.28 -2.21 4.74
N LEU A 146 1.19 -2.19 6.07
CA LEU A 146 1.16 -0.98 6.87
C LEU A 146 2.55 -0.32 6.94
N PHE A 147 2.57 0.99 7.15
CA PHE A 147 3.78 1.71 7.50
C PHE A 147 4.31 1.29 8.89
N ALA A 148 5.60 1.51 9.12
CA ALA A 148 6.23 1.16 10.39
C ALA A 148 5.59 1.94 11.56
N GLU A 149 5.24 3.19 11.33
CA GLU A 149 4.57 4.09 12.26
C GLU A 149 3.15 3.61 12.61
N GLU A 150 2.42 3.11 11.62
CA GLU A 150 1.09 2.52 11.83
C GLU A 150 1.19 1.23 12.64
N TYR A 151 2.17 0.38 12.33
CA TYR A 151 2.46 -0.83 13.09
C TYR A 151 2.83 -0.52 14.55
N TYR A 152 3.68 0.48 14.76
CA TYR A 152 4.06 0.95 16.08
C TYR A 152 2.86 1.49 16.85
N THR A 153 2.03 2.32 16.21
CA THR A 153 0.82 2.90 16.80
C THR A 153 -0.16 1.81 17.22
N LEU A 154 -0.39 0.80 16.36
CA LEU A 154 -1.21 -0.36 16.70
C LEU A 154 -0.63 -1.16 17.87
N GLY A 155 0.69 -1.34 17.91
CA GLY A 155 1.36 -1.98 19.04
C GLY A 155 1.19 -1.21 20.35
N ALA A 156 1.34 0.11 20.31
CA ALA A 156 1.15 0.99 21.46
C ALA A 156 -0.30 0.95 21.97
N ILE A 157 -1.29 0.93 21.07
CA ILE A 157 -2.70 0.82 21.44
C ILE A 157 -3.02 -0.57 22.01
N ALA A 158 -2.69 -1.64 21.28
CA ALA A 158 -3.09 -3.00 21.64
C ALA A 158 -2.35 -3.50 22.89
N ARG A 159 -1.02 -3.38 22.93
CA ARG A 159 -0.20 -3.88 24.04
C ARG A 159 0.01 -2.85 25.15
N GLY A 160 0.18 -1.58 24.80
CA GLY A 160 0.48 -0.52 25.76
C GLY A 160 -0.75 -0.01 26.50
N ALA A 161 -1.82 0.33 25.78
CA ALA A 161 -3.02 0.92 26.37
C ALA A 161 -4.06 -0.14 26.78
N ILE A 162 -4.44 -1.03 25.86
CA ILE A 162 -5.47 -2.05 26.10
C ILE A 162 -4.92 -3.22 26.91
N GLY A 163 -3.65 -3.59 26.69
CA GLY A 163 -3.00 -4.71 27.37
C GLY A 163 -3.40 -6.08 26.84
N THR A 164 -3.95 -6.18 25.62
CA THR A 164 -4.28 -7.46 25.00
C THR A 164 -3.03 -8.12 24.40
N ASN A 165 -2.96 -9.45 24.51
CA ASN A 165 -1.95 -10.25 23.81
C ASN A 165 -2.43 -10.72 22.43
N HIS A 166 -3.69 -10.47 22.06
CA HIS A 166 -4.26 -10.87 20.79
C HIS A 166 -3.96 -9.86 19.69
N LEU A 167 -2.70 -9.85 19.26
CA LEU A 167 -2.21 -9.07 18.12
C LEU A 167 -1.51 -10.02 17.15
N ASP A 168 -2.05 -10.13 15.93
CA ASP A 168 -1.53 -10.99 14.87
C ASP A 168 -1.70 -10.30 13.51
N GLY A 169 -1.24 -10.87 12.41
CA GLY A 169 -1.43 -10.30 11.08
C GLY A 169 -1.17 -11.26 9.93
N ASN A 170 -1.38 -10.79 8.70
CA ASN A 170 -1.20 -11.61 7.50
C ASN A 170 0.23 -12.16 7.32
N THR A 171 1.23 -11.52 7.93
CA THR A 171 2.63 -11.97 7.95
C THR A 171 2.79 -13.33 8.59
N ARG A 172 1.90 -13.73 9.52
CA ARG A 172 1.92 -15.06 10.13
C ARG A 172 1.76 -16.18 9.11
N LEU A 173 0.94 -15.96 8.09
CA LEU A 173 0.69 -16.92 7.01
C LEU A 173 1.77 -16.89 5.92
N CYS A 174 2.65 -15.88 5.93
CA CYS A 174 3.65 -15.68 4.89
C CYS A 174 5.06 -16.01 5.37
N THR A 175 5.54 -15.39 6.45
CA THR A 175 6.98 -15.37 6.81
C THR A 175 7.28 -15.91 8.20
N ALA A 176 6.28 -16.32 8.99
CA ALA A 176 6.50 -16.74 10.39
C ALA A 176 7.49 -17.90 10.56
N THR A 177 7.57 -18.82 9.59
CA THR A 177 8.51 -19.95 9.65
C THR A 177 9.94 -19.56 9.27
N ALA A 178 10.14 -18.46 8.54
CA ALA A 178 11.47 -17.98 8.15
C ALA A 178 12.29 -17.45 9.34
N ALA A 179 11.61 -17.04 10.42
CA ALA A 179 12.24 -16.58 11.66
C ALA A 179 12.65 -17.73 12.59
N ARG A 180 12.34 -19.00 12.24
CA ARG A 180 12.85 -20.17 12.99
C ARG A 180 14.27 -20.47 12.53
N ARG A 181 15.24 -19.82 13.15
CA ARG A 181 16.62 -20.31 13.26
C ARG A 181 16.88 -20.72 14.69
#